data_AF-A0A952WBL9-F1
#
_entry.id   AF-A0A952WBL9-F1
#
_cell.length_a   1.000
_cell.length_b   1.000
_cell.length_c   1.000
_cell.angle_alpha   90.00
_cell.angle_beta   90.00
_cell.angle_gamma   90.00
#
_symmetry.space_group_name_H-M   'P 1'
#
loop_
_entity.id
_entity.type
_entity.pdbx_description
1 polymer ?
#
loop_
_entity_poly.entity_id
_entity_poly.type
_entity_poly.pdbx_seq_one_letter_code
_entity_poly.pdbx_strand_id
1 'polypeptide(L)'
;MLTMLLALTGPASVQEGMAPPSAPALSDGPVNTGRLGAMIREAAPGAVVLVPAGVYREHLRIDKPLTLIAEPGAVIDGGGSGDIVEIAAPDVTFRGFVVCHTGIDLDRENAAIRVLAPRATIEGNTLEDILFGIDLREAPDSVVRGNRVGGKVLDIARRGDGLRLWRADRTLVEGNTVHDGRDAVLWYSTGITVRGNRSVRCRYGLHLMYSDEVTIEDNVLTENSVGIYLMYSRGVMVRRNQLVRNRGPSGYGLGLKETDRFTVEHNLIHGNRVGVYLDGSPFTDAQPGVFTRNTIALNDVGITFLPAVRGNRLSANNFIDNIEQVSIAGRGELKGNQFWDGDVGNFWTDYVGYDKDRDGVGDFVHESRTLFENLMDREPKLRLLLFSPTQQAIEFVGRAMPAIRPEPKFVDEVPLMRPVAVEVGAGGAPSAVGLGAASAGILGVGVFVLSVGLSGRLAAGLRGKSGRGGGA
;
A
#
# COMPACT_ATOMS: atom_id res chain seq x y z
N MET A 1 0.71 3.68 -32.12
CA MET A 1 0.05 3.80 -30.80
C MET A 1 0.53 2.77 -29.78
N LEU A 2 0.89 1.53 -30.18
CA LEU A 2 1.38 0.49 -29.25
C LEU A 2 2.81 0.72 -28.70
N THR A 3 3.65 1.48 -29.39
CA THR A 3 5.07 1.69 -29.02
C THR A 3 5.29 2.77 -27.95
N MET A 4 4.28 3.62 -27.69
CA MET A 4 4.41 4.74 -26.75
C MET A 4 3.99 4.39 -25.32
N LEU A 5 3.29 3.25 -25.14
CA LEU A 5 2.94 2.69 -23.84
C LEU A 5 4.18 2.24 -23.04
N LEU A 6 5.29 1.90 -23.73
CA LEU A 6 6.54 1.44 -23.14
C LEU A 6 7.48 2.55 -22.66
N ALA A 7 7.31 3.79 -23.13
CA ALA A 7 8.21 4.90 -22.80
C ALA A 7 7.83 5.64 -21.51
N LEU A 8 6.57 5.56 -21.08
CA LEU A 8 6.07 6.09 -19.80
C LEU A 8 5.85 5.00 -18.74
N THR A 9 6.04 3.74 -19.14
CA THR A 9 6.20 2.56 -18.27
C THR A 9 7.65 2.10 -18.24
N GLY A 10 8.61 3.04 -18.28
CA GLY A 10 9.94 2.73 -17.75
C GLY A 10 9.71 2.06 -16.39
N PRO A 11 10.26 0.86 -16.13
CA PRO A 11 9.81 0.06 -15.02
C PRO A 11 10.08 0.86 -13.74
N ALA A 12 9.04 1.51 -13.22
CA ALA A 12 8.78 1.42 -11.80
C ALA A 12 8.72 -0.09 -11.61
N SER A 13 9.87 -0.65 -11.23
CA SER A 13 9.98 -2.04 -10.87
C SER A 13 9.03 -2.21 -9.71
N VAL A 14 7.77 -2.52 -10.02
CA VAL A 14 6.84 -3.11 -9.10
C VAL A 14 7.59 -4.37 -8.70
N GLN A 15 8.24 -4.32 -7.54
CA GLN A 15 8.84 -5.51 -6.97
C GLN A 15 7.70 -6.52 -6.93
N GLU A 16 7.73 -7.49 -7.83
CA GLU A 16 6.91 -8.70 -7.71
C GLU A 16 7.03 -9.13 -6.27
N GLY A 17 5.89 -9.27 -5.60
CA GLY A 17 5.79 -9.36 -4.16
C GLY A 17 6.79 -10.36 -3.62
N MET A 18 7.97 -9.86 -3.23
CA MET A 18 9.03 -10.71 -2.73
C MET A 18 8.44 -11.36 -1.49
N ALA A 19 8.34 -12.69 -1.51
CA ALA A 19 7.89 -13.46 -0.36
C ALA A 19 8.62 -12.89 0.86
N PRO A 20 7.92 -12.62 1.97
CA PRO A 20 8.62 -12.20 3.17
C PRO A 20 9.75 -13.21 3.42
N PRO A 21 11.01 -12.79 3.53
CA PRO A 21 12.12 -13.72 3.70
C PRO A 21 11.81 -14.65 4.86
N SER A 22 12.01 -15.95 4.63
CA SER A 22 11.81 -16.99 5.63
C SER A 22 12.69 -16.71 6.85
N ALA A 23 12.08 -16.83 8.02
CA ALA A 23 12.73 -16.70 9.31
C ALA A 23 13.97 -17.61 9.44
N PRO A 24 15.00 -17.20 10.21
CA PRO A 24 15.98 -18.16 10.71
C PRO A 24 15.24 -19.25 11.50
N ALA A 25 15.62 -20.52 11.29
CA ALA A 25 15.05 -21.63 12.02
C ALA A 25 15.15 -21.38 13.53
N LEU A 26 14.06 -21.66 14.27
CA LEU A 26 14.06 -21.63 15.74
C LEU A 26 15.24 -22.48 16.23
N SER A 27 16.10 -21.87 17.04
CA SER A 27 17.28 -22.53 17.60
C SER A 27 16.84 -23.65 18.54
N ASP A 28 17.32 -24.88 18.32
CA ASP A 28 17.21 -26.02 19.26
C ASP A 28 18.11 -25.84 20.51
N GLY A 29 18.49 -24.59 20.83
CA GLY A 29 19.32 -24.27 21.98
C GLY A 29 18.64 -24.60 23.31
N PRO A 30 19.42 -24.74 24.40
CA PRO A 30 18.87 -25.01 25.72
C PRO A 30 17.86 -23.92 26.12
N VAL A 31 16.65 -24.34 26.46
CA VAL A 31 15.58 -23.46 26.95
C VAL A 31 15.99 -22.91 28.31
N ASN A 32 16.12 -21.59 28.40
CA ASN A 32 16.38 -20.88 29.64
C ASN A 32 15.05 -20.33 30.18
N THR A 33 14.79 -20.53 31.46
CA THR A 33 13.63 -19.96 32.16
C THR A 33 14.12 -19.09 33.32
N GLY A 34 13.60 -17.86 33.40
CA GLY A 34 13.94 -16.84 34.39
C GLY A 34 15.31 -16.16 34.22
N ARG A 35 16.13 -16.55 33.24
CA ARG A 35 17.50 -16.05 33.06
C ARG A 35 17.52 -14.63 32.53
N LEU A 36 16.70 -14.35 31.51
CA LEU A 36 16.65 -13.00 30.93
C LEU A 36 15.99 -12.02 31.91
N GLY A 37 14.94 -12.45 32.61
CA GLY A 37 14.36 -11.68 33.71
C GLY A 37 15.37 -11.38 34.83
N ALA A 38 16.28 -12.30 35.17
CA ALA A 38 17.33 -12.06 36.15
C ALA A 38 18.35 -11.00 35.67
N MET A 39 18.80 -11.09 34.42
CA MET A 39 19.70 -10.10 33.81
C MET A 39 19.11 -8.68 33.86
N ILE A 40 17.80 -8.54 33.57
CA ILE A 40 17.08 -7.26 33.66
C ILE A 40 17.01 -6.74 35.10
N ARG A 41 16.72 -7.62 36.07
CA ARG A 41 16.63 -7.23 37.49
C ARG A 41 17.97 -6.77 38.06
N GLU A 42 19.05 -7.47 37.74
CA GLU A 42 20.40 -7.19 38.21
C GLU A 42 21.04 -5.97 37.54
N ALA A 43 20.63 -5.66 36.31
CA ALA A 43 21.10 -4.47 35.60
C ALA A 43 20.74 -3.17 36.34
N ALA A 44 21.71 -2.26 36.43
CA ALA A 44 21.50 -0.91 36.92
C ALA A 44 20.63 -0.11 35.91
N PRO A 45 19.82 0.87 36.37
CA PRO A 45 19.12 1.78 35.47
C PRO A 45 20.09 2.45 34.48
N GLY A 46 19.72 2.48 33.21
CA GLY A 46 20.52 3.00 32.10
C GLY A 46 21.57 2.03 31.55
N ALA A 47 21.70 0.82 32.12
CA ALA A 47 22.68 -0.15 31.65
C ALA A 47 22.36 -0.71 30.26
N VAL A 48 23.42 -1.12 29.56
CA VAL A 48 23.33 -1.93 28.34
C VAL A 48 23.45 -3.40 28.74
N VAL A 49 22.47 -4.20 28.36
CA VAL A 49 22.45 -5.65 28.57
C VAL A 49 22.53 -6.32 27.21
N LEU A 50 23.66 -6.99 26.96
CA LEU A 50 23.83 -7.87 25.81
C LEU A 50 23.22 -9.23 26.16
N VAL A 51 22.27 -9.69 25.34
CA VAL A 51 21.57 -10.96 25.55
C VAL A 51 22.15 -11.99 24.60
N PRO A 52 22.83 -13.03 25.12
CA PRO A 52 23.42 -14.08 24.29
C PRO A 52 22.39 -14.84 23.46
N ALA A 53 22.85 -15.51 22.41
CA ALA A 53 22.02 -16.45 21.67
C ALA A 53 21.43 -17.54 22.59
N GLY A 54 20.16 -17.87 22.41
CA GLY A 54 19.46 -18.84 23.24
C GLY A 54 17.94 -18.66 23.19
N VAL A 55 17.20 -19.68 23.63
CA VAL A 55 15.74 -19.63 23.77
C VAL A 55 15.40 -19.28 25.22
N TYR A 56 14.61 -18.23 25.40
CA TYR A 56 14.15 -17.72 26.68
C TYR A 56 12.63 -17.86 26.76
N ARG A 57 12.14 -18.81 27.55
CA ARG A 57 10.69 -19.03 27.70
C ARG A 57 10.18 -18.28 28.91
N GLU A 58 9.90 -17.00 28.72
CA GLU A 58 9.64 -16.04 29.80
C GLU A 58 8.68 -14.92 29.34
N HIS A 59 7.97 -14.33 30.30
CA HIS A 59 7.26 -13.06 30.13
C HIS A 59 8.05 -11.97 30.85
N LEU A 60 8.44 -10.93 30.13
CA LEU A 60 9.35 -9.91 30.61
C LEU A 60 8.60 -8.62 30.92
N ARG A 61 8.94 -8.00 32.05
CA ARG A 61 8.58 -6.63 32.37
C ARG A 61 9.84 -5.82 32.58
N ILE A 62 9.99 -4.74 31.81
CA ILE A 62 11.13 -3.82 31.87
C ILE A 62 10.63 -2.53 32.53
N ASP A 63 10.95 -2.39 33.81
CA ASP A 63 10.43 -1.35 34.72
C ASP A 63 11.47 -0.29 35.11
N LYS A 64 12.64 -0.33 34.46
CA LYS A 64 13.69 0.69 34.58
C LYS A 64 14.27 0.99 33.18
N PRO A 65 14.83 2.20 32.95
CA PRO A 65 15.49 2.52 31.69
C PRO A 65 16.61 1.52 31.40
N LEU A 66 16.63 0.92 30.21
CA LEU A 66 17.60 -0.10 29.82
C LEU A 66 17.81 -0.14 28.30
N THR A 67 19.00 -0.53 27.87
CA THR A 67 19.26 -0.92 26.48
C THR A 67 19.45 -2.44 26.42
N LEU A 68 18.48 -3.16 25.85
CA LEU A 68 18.56 -4.60 25.61
C LEU A 68 18.93 -4.85 24.14
N ILE A 69 20.06 -5.54 23.93
CA ILE A 69 20.56 -5.88 22.60
C ILE A 69 20.74 -7.39 22.52
N ALA A 70 19.99 -8.02 21.62
CA ALA A 70 20.12 -9.43 21.31
C ALA A 70 21.35 -9.70 20.42
N GLU A 71 22.12 -10.72 20.78
CA GLU A 71 22.98 -11.41 19.83
C GLU A 71 22.14 -12.24 18.85
N PRO A 72 22.62 -12.46 17.61
CA PRO A 72 21.90 -13.29 16.63
C PRO A 72 21.52 -14.66 17.21
N GLY A 73 20.22 -14.96 17.21
CA GLY A 73 19.68 -16.22 17.75
C GLY A 73 19.13 -16.14 19.18
N ALA A 74 19.04 -14.94 19.79
CA ALA A 74 18.28 -14.74 21.01
C ALA A 74 16.76 -14.71 20.72
N VAL A 75 16.04 -15.72 21.22
CA VAL A 75 14.60 -15.92 21.01
C VAL A 75 13.86 -15.81 22.34
N ILE A 76 12.79 -15.02 22.39
CA ILE A 76 11.86 -14.97 23.52
C ILE A 76 10.57 -15.68 23.10
N ASP A 77 10.28 -16.81 23.75
CA ASP A 77 9.12 -17.64 23.48
C ASP A 77 8.03 -17.40 24.53
N GLY A 78 6.90 -16.83 24.10
CA GLY A 78 5.72 -16.56 24.94
C GLY A 78 4.91 -17.80 25.32
N GLY A 79 5.24 -18.98 24.76
CA GLY A 79 4.62 -20.25 25.09
C GLY A 79 3.12 -20.34 24.75
N GLY A 80 2.58 -19.42 23.95
CA GLY A 80 1.18 -19.40 23.53
C GLY A 80 0.23 -18.72 24.52
N SER A 81 0.73 -17.85 25.40
CA SER A 81 -0.11 -17.15 26.38
C SER A 81 0.35 -15.72 26.64
N GLY A 82 -0.57 -14.82 27.01
CA GLY A 82 -0.24 -13.50 27.54
C GLY A 82 0.57 -12.59 26.59
N ASP A 83 1.03 -11.48 27.15
CA ASP A 83 1.99 -10.58 26.50
C ASP A 83 3.42 -11.07 26.76
N ILE A 84 4.34 -10.87 25.82
CA ILE A 84 5.70 -11.43 25.95
C ILE A 84 6.66 -10.43 26.56
N VAL A 85 6.73 -9.21 26.03
CA VAL A 85 7.59 -8.14 26.52
C VAL A 85 6.75 -6.92 26.83
N GLU A 86 6.77 -6.50 28.10
CA GLU A 86 6.11 -5.28 28.56
C GLU A 86 7.18 -4.25 28.97
N ILE A 87 7.21 -3.12 28.27
CA ILE A 87 8.10 -1.99 28.52
C ILE A 87 7.31 -0.94 29.31
N ALA A 88 7.60 -0.83 30.60
CA ALA A 88 6.90 0.04 31.55
C ALA A 88 7.76 1.23 32.04
N ALA A 89 9.00 1.34 31.59
CA ALA A 89 9.90 2.46 31.90
C ALA A 89 10.26 3.26 30.65
N PRO A 90 10.54 4.57 30.80
CA PRO A 90 10.96 5.39 29.69
C PRO A 90 12.39 5.06 29.26
N ASP A 91 12.76 5.54 28.07
CA ASP A 91 14.15 5.47 27.57
C ASP A 91 14.67 4.03 27.45
N VAL A 92 13.77 3.10 27.12
CA VAL A 92 14.10 1.69 26.88
C VAL A 92 14.39 1.45 25.40
N THR A 93 15.53 0.83 25.11
CA THR A 93 15.84 0.29 23.77
C THR A 93 15.70 -1.23 23.79
N PHE A 94 14.94 -1.78 22.85
CA PHE A 94 14.74 -3.21 22.67
C PHE A 94 15.09 -3.60 21.22
N ARG A 95 16.24 -4.27 21.05
CA ARG A 95 16.87 -4.44 19.73
C ARG A 95 17.27 -5.88 19.41
N GLY A 96 16.93 -6.31 18.19
CA GLY A 96 17.50 -7.50 17.55
C GLY A 96 16.91 -8.84 17.96
N PHE A 97 15.85 -8.86 18.78
CA PHE A 97 15.27 -10.10 19.30
C PHE A 97 14.40 -10.80 18.27
N VAL A 98 14.34 -12.13 18.36
CA VAL A 98 13.20 -12.89 17.85
C VAL A 98 12.19 -13.05 18.99
N VAL A 99 10.92 -12.73 18.76
CA VAL A 99 9.84 -12.88 19.75
C VAL A 99 8.72 -13.69 19.13
N CYS A 100 8.32 -14.80 19.75
CA CYS A 100 7.37 -15.72 19.14
C CYS A 100 6.31 -16.29 20.09
N HIS A 101 5.24 -16.83 19.49
CA HIS A 101 4.17 -17.56 20.18
C HIS A 101 3.43 -16.75 21.25
N THR A 102 2.82 -15.63 20.85
CA THR A 102 1.82 -14.96 21.70
C THR A 102 0.57 -15.83 21.93
N GLY A 103 -0.23 -15.46 22.93
CA GLY A 103 -1.58 -16.01 23.10
C GLY A 103 -2.55 -15.64 21.97
N ILE A 104 -3.73 -16.26 21.97
CA ILE A 104 -4.79 -16.07 20.95
C ILE A 104 -6.00 -15.28 21.48
N ASP A 105 -5.89 -14.73 22.69
CA ASP A 105 -6.99 -14.00 23.33
C ASP A 105 -7.09 -12.57 22.75
N LEU A 106 -8.14 -12.35 21.97
CA LEU A 106 -8.45 -11.06 21.35
C LEU A 106 -8.92 -10.02 22.37
N ASP A 107 -9.56 -10.45 23.47
CA ASP A 107 -10.10 -9.54 24.48
C ASP A 107 -8.98 -8.99 25.37
N ARG A 108 -7.96 -9.82 25.65
CA ARG A 108 -6.75 -9.43 26.38
C ARG A 108 -5.67 -8.79 25.50
N GLU A 109 -5.88 -8.80 24.19
CA GLU A 109 -4.99 -8.19 23.20
C GLU A 109 -3.53 -8.62 23.35
N ASN A 110 -3.29 -9.94 23.41
CA ASN A 110 -1.97 -10.51 23.67
C ASN A 110 -0.92 -10.04 22.66
N ALA A 111 0.03 -9.21 23.13
CA ALA A 111 1.03 -8.54 22.33
C ALA A 111 2.44 -9.15 22.51
N ALA A 112 3.22 -9.19 21.43
CA ALA A 112 4.63 -9.57 21.54
C ALA A 112 5.43 -8.49 22.28
N ILE A 113 5.21 -7.22 21.94
CA ILE A 113 5.87 -6.09 22.59
C ILE A 113 4.81 -5.03 22.91
N ARG A 114 4.51 -4.85 24.20
CA ARG A 114 3.67 -3.77 24.69
C ARG A 114 4.54 -2.68 25.32
N VAL A 115 4.33 -1.43 24.91
CA VAL A 115 5.06 -0.26 25.41
C VAL A 115 4.07 0.67 26.10
N LEU A 116 4.35 0.99 27.36
CA LEU A 116 3.50 1.77 28.27
C LEU A 116 4.18 3.06 28.77
N ALA A 117 5.32 3.41 28.19
CA ALA A 117 6.17 4.50 28.65
C ALA A 117 6.81 5.25 27.46
N PRO A 118 7.12 6.54 27.62
CA PRO A 118 7.61 7.38 26.52
C PRO A 118 9.05 7.05 26.11
N ARG A 119 9.43 7.50 24.92
CA ARG A 119 10.82 7.43 24.40
C ARG A 119 11.37 6.00 24.30
N ALA A 120 10.52 5.05 23.94
CA ALA A 120 10.96 3.69 23.66
C ALA A 120 11.56 3.60 22.25
N THR A 121 12.62 2.80 22.09
CA THR A 121 13.18 2.45 20.78
C THR A 121 13.03 0.95 20.55
N ILE A 122 12.14 0.55 19.63
CA ILE A 122 11.89 -0.84 19.24
C ILE A 122 12.51 -1.05 17.86
N GLU A 123 13.63 -1.75 17.78
CA GLU A 123 14.47 -1.74 16.58
C GLU A 123 14.95 -3.11 16.12
N GLY A 124 14.80 -3.41 14.83
CA GLY A 124 15.43 -4.59 14.22
C GLY A 124 14.96 -5.93 14.80
N ASN A 125 13.77 -5.98 15.41
CA ASN A 125 13.22 -7.21 15.98
C ASN A 125 12.46 -8.00 14.92
N THR A 126 12.42 -9.33 15.08
CA THR A 126 11.59 -10.23 14.29
C THR A 126 10.53 -10.83 15.19
N LEU A 127 9.26 -10.54 14.91
CA LEU A 127 8.12 -11.07 15.65
C LEU A 127 7.44 -12.12 14.76
N GLU A 128 7.19 -13.32 15.31
CA GLU A 128 6.60 -14.45 14.59
C GLU A 128 5.47 -15.12 15.37
N ASP A 129 4.45 -15.62 14.66
CA ASP A 129 3.26 -16.22 15.29
C ASP A 129 2.61 -15.28 16.33
N ILE A 130 2.29 -14.05 15.90
CA ILE A 130 1.69 -13.00 16.75
C ILE A 130 0.21 -12.80 16.49
N LEU A 131 -0.53 -12.66 17.59
CA LEU A 131 -1.85 -12.06 17.57
C LEU A 131 -1.73 -10.55 17.45
N PHE A 132 -1.15 -9.88 18.46
CA PHE A 132 -0.76 -8.47 18.40
C PHE A 132 0.77 -8.34 18.38
N GLY A 133 1.29 -7.49 17.49
CA GLY A 133 2.73 -7.32 17.33
C GLY A 133 3.32 -6.31 18.32
N ILE A 134 3.57 -5.10 17.81
CA ILE A 134 4.11 -3.98 18.59
C ILE A 134 2.95 -3.03 18.95
N ASP A 135 2.70 -2.83 20.23
CA ASP A 135 1.59 -2.04 20.75
C ASP A 135 2.10 -0.92 21.68
N LEU A 136 2.08 0.31 21.18
CA LEU A 136 2.44 1.53 21.92
C LEU A 136 1.17 2.14 22.51
N ARG A 137 1.07 2.17 23.84
CA ARG A 137 -0.03 2.82 24.57
C ARG A 137 0.51 3.94 25.44
N GLU A 138 0.09 5.16 25.15
CA GLU A 138 0.51 6.35 25.91
C GLU A 138 2.04 6.50 25.94
N ALA A 139 2.69 6.14 24.83
CA ALA A 139 4.14 6.05 24.68
C ALA A 139 4.67 7.06 23.63
N PRO A 140 4.58 8.37 23.89
CA PRO A 140 5.01 9.38 22.94
C PRO A 140 6.53 9.39 22.75
N ASP A 141 6.96 10.07 21.68
CA ASP A 141 8.37 10.28 21.33
C ASP A 141 9.13 8.96 21.11
N SER A 142 8.40 7.90 20.70
CA SER A 142 8.96 6.57 20.49
C SER A 142 9.45 6.38 19.06
N VAL A 143 10.30 5.37 18.86
CA VAL A 143 10.82 4.97 17.56
C VAL A 143 10.55 3.48 17.36
N VAL A 144 9.85 3.14 16.28
CA VAL A 144 9.63 1.77 15.83
C VAL A 144 10.30 1.63 14.47
N ARG A 145 11.48 0.98 14.43
CA ARG A 145 12.31 0.93 13.22
C ARG A 145 12.76 -0.46 12.81
N GLY A 146 12.64 -0.78 11.52
CA GLY A 146 13.31 -1.94 10.94
C GLY A 146 12.83 -3.29 11.49
N ASN A 147 11.64 -3.34 12.09
CA ASN A 147 11.08 -4.56 12.64
C ASN A 147 10.36 -5.37 11.56
N ARG A 148 10.32 -6.70 11.73
CA ARG A 148 9.50 -7.62 10.95
C ARG A 148 8.41 -8.18 11.85
N VAL A 149 7.15 -8.08 11.44
CA VAL A 149 5.99 -8.56 12.21
C VAL A 149 5.13 -9.48 11.34
N GLY A 150 5.07 -10.76 11.70
CA GLY A 150 4.30 -11.78 10.98
C GLY A 150 3.17 -12.39 11.81
N GLY A 151 1.93 -12.16 11.40
CA GLY A 151 0.75 -12.64 12.12
C GLY A 151 0.56 -14.16 12.13
N LYS A 152 -0.23 -14.67 13.10
CA LYS A 152 -0.66 -16.07 13.13
C LYS A 152 -1.48 -16.44 11.88
N VAL A 153 -1.43 -17.71 11.49
CA VAL A 153 -2.28 -18.26 10.41
C VAL A 153 -3.73 -18.38 10.91
N LEU A 154 -4.48 -17.28 10.78
CA LEU A 154 -5.88 -17.17 11.17
C LEU A 154 -6.69 -16.48 10.07
N ASP A 155 -8.00 -16.66 10.09
CA ASP A 155 -8.94 -15.84 9.31
C ASP A 155 -8.79 -14.36 9.68
N ILE A 156 -8.98 -13.46 8.71
CA ILE A 156 -8.77 -12.01 8.89
C ILE A 156 -9.50 -11.45 10.14
N ALA A 157 -10.73 -11.91 10.40
CA ALA A 157 -11.53 -11.46 11.54
C ALA A 157 -10.95 -11.86 12.91
N ARG A 158 -10.10 -12.89 12.95
CA ARG A 158 -9.49 -13.45 14.16
C ARG A 158 -8.04 -13.01 14.37
N ARG A 159 -7.43 -12.32 13.41
CA ARG A 159 -6.09 -11.75 13.54
C ARG A 159 -6.13 -10.51 14.45
N GLY A 160 -5.07 -10.28 15.19
CA GLY A 160 -4.84 -9.01 15.88
C GLY A 160 -4.01 -8.05 15.02
N ASP A 161 -3.70 -6.90 15.60
CA ASP A 161 -3.03 -5.80 14.89
C ASP A 161 -1.50 -5.99 14.96
N GLY A 162 -0.82 -5.88 13.82
CA GLY A 162 0.63 -6.08 13.75
C GLY A 162 1.41 -4.91 14.36
N LEU A 163 0.89 -3.70 14.20
CA LEU A 163 1.44 -2.49 14.80
C LEU A 163 0.28 -1.64 15.31
N ARG A 164 0.39 -1.10 16.52
CA ARG A 164 -0.62 -0.22 17.10
C ARG A 164 0.05 0.94 17.83
N LEU A 165 -0.40 2.14 17.51
CA LEU A 165 -0.12 3.38 18.23
C LEU A 165 -1.43 3.89 18.82
N TRP A 166 -1.50 3.99 20.14
CA TRP A 166 -2.61 4.55 20.89
C TRP A 166 -2.08 5.69 21.76
N ARG A 167 -2.46 6.94 21.43
CA ARG A 167 -1.98 8.15 22.13
C ARG A 167 -0.44 8.20 22.23
N ALA A 168 0.23 7.91 21.11
CA ALA A 168 1.68 7.79 21.01
C ALA A 168 2.24 8.91 20.12
N ASP A 169 2.04 10.16 20.55
CA ASP A 169 2.44 11.35 19.80
C ASP A 169 3.91 11.36 19.40
N ARG A 170 4.23 12.04 18.29
CA ARG A 170 5.60 12.26 17.80
C ARG A 170 6.40 10.98 17.60
N THR A 171 5.72 9.87 17.33
CA THR A 171 6.36 8.58 17.05
C THR A 171 6.87 8.52 15.60
N LEU A 172 8.05 7.93 15.43
CA LEU A 172 8.60 7.56 14.13
C LEU A 172 8.39 6.06 13.87
N VAL A 173 7.67 5.73 12.80
CA VAL A 173 7.48 4.37 12.30
C VAL A 173 8.22 4.23 10.98
N GLU A 174 9.37 3.56 10.99
CA GLU A 174 10.31 3.57 9.86
C GLU A 174 10.80 2.19 9.43
N GLY A 175 10.74 1.88 8.12
CA GLY A 175 11.43 0.70 7.58
C GLY A 175 10.91 -0.65 8.10
N ASN A 176 9.70 -0.69 8.69
CA ASN A 176 9.13 -1.92 9.23
C ASN A 176 8.44 -2.72 8.13
N THR A 177 8.40 -4.05 8.28
CA THR A 177 7.58 -4.94 7.47
C THR A 177 6.51 -5.59 8.33
N VAL A 178 5.23 -5.34 8.03
CA VAL A 178 4.09 -6.00 8.65
C VAL A 178 3.41 -6.87 7.61
N HIS A 179 3.17 -8.14 7.93
CA HIS A 179 2.46 -9.04 7.03
C HIS A 179 1.54 -10.00 7.77
N ASP A 180 0.49 -10.42 7.07
CA ASP A 180 -0.47 -11.41 7.54
C ASP A 180 -1.12 -11.05 8.90
N GLY A 181 -1.14 -9.76 9.24
CA GLY A 181 -1.85 -9.21 10.40
C GLY A 181 -3.26 -8.76 10.04
N ARG A 182 -4.00 -8.23 11.02
CA ARG A 182 -5.25 -7.52 10.76
C ARG A 182 -4.94 -6.11 10.27
N ASP A 183 -4.46 -5.24 11.14
CA ASP A 183 -4.22 -3.83 10.82
C ASP A 183 -2.84 -3.35 11.31
N ALA A 184 -2.34 -2.25 10.72
CA ALA A 184 -1.45 -1.33 11.41
C ALA A 184 -2.23 -0.06 11.78
N VAL A 185 -2.40 0.19 13.07
CA VAL A 185 -3.36 1.16 13.62
C VAL A 185 -2.66 2.36 14.26
N LEU A 186 -3.09 3.57 13.93
CA LEU A 186 -2.63 4.82 14.51
C LEU A 186 -3.83 5.62 15.00
N TRP A 187 -4.05 5.65 16.32
CA TRP A 187 -5.22 6.25 16.94
C TRP A 187 -4.84 7.34 17.95
N TYR A 188 -5.62 8.43 17.93
CA TYR A 188 -5.53 9.52 18.92
C TYR A 188 -4.11 10.08 19.09
N SER A 189 -3.34 10.14 18.02
CA SER A 189 -1.91 10.49 18.07
C SER A 189 -1.59 11.60 17.07
N THR A 190 -0.74 12.55 17.46
CA THR A 190 -0.33 13.67 16.60
C THR A 190 1.16 13.70 16.28
N GLY A 191 1.54 14.28 15.14
CA GLY A 191 2.93 14.49 14.77
C GLY A 191 3.66 13.21 14.35
N ILE A 192 2.94 12.24 13.80
CA ILE A 192 3.50 10.92 13.45
C ILE A 192 4.18 10.96 12.09
N THR A 193 5.32 10.30 11.96
CA THR A 193 5.96 10.02 10.67
C THR A 193 5.97 8.53 10.40
N VAL A 194 5.35 8.11 9.30
CA VAL A 194 5.32 6.72 8.82
C VAL A 194 6.06 6.67 7.48
N ARG A 195 7.30 6.16 7.49
CA ARG A 195 8.13 6.19 6.27
C ARG A 195 8.85 4.89 5.93
N GLY A 196 8.92 4.57 4.64
CA GLY A 196 9.70 3.43 4.15
C GLY A 196 9.20 2.05 4.63
N ASN A 197 7.97 1.95 5.13
CA ASN A 197 7.40 0.71 5.64
C ASN A 197 6.77 -0.13 4.52
N ARG A 198 6.68 -1.44 4.77
CA ARG A 198 6.00 -2.40 3.90
C ARG A 198 4.85 -3.08 4.63
N SER A 199 3.67 -3.10 4.02
CA SER A 199 2.48 -3.80 4.55
C SER A 199 1.88 -4.73 3.50
N VAL A 200 1.72 -6.02 3.84
CA VAL A 200 1.35 -7.08 2.88
C VAL A 200 0.30 -8.03 3.45
N ARG A 201 -0.78 -8.28 2.69
CA ARG A 201 -1.85 -9.23 3.07
C ARG A 201 -2.48 -8.95 4.44
N CYS A 202 -2.55 -7.67 4.79
CA CYS A 202 -3.30 -7.18 5.95
C CYS A 202 -4.72 -6.79 5.54
N ARG A 203 -5.62 -6.60 6.51
CA ARG A 203 -6.90 -5.95 6.26
C ARG A 203 -6.67 -4.47 5.94
N TYR A 204 -6.16 -3.70 6.91
CA TYR A 204 -5.72 -2.33 6.68
C TYR A 204 -4.20 -2.26 6.69
N GLY A 205 -3.62 -1.82 5.59
CA GLY A 205 -2.18 -1.61 5.49
C GLY A 205 -1.71 -0.53 6.47
N LEU A 206 -2.43 0.59 6.52
CA LEU A 206 -2.39 1.63 7.55
C LEU A 206 -3.82 2.11 7.83
N HIS A 207 -4.18 2.22 9.11
CA HIS A 207 -5.48 2.66 9.58
C HIS A 207 -5.33 3.80 10.59
N LEU A 208 -5.74 5.00 10.20
CA LEU A 208 -5.66 6.20 11.02
C LEU A 208 -7.05 6.60 11.49
N MET A 209 -7.20 6.88 12.79
CA MET A 209 -8.42 7.48 13.34
C MET A 209 -8.06 8.54 14.38
N TYR A 210 -8.61 9.75 14.21
CA TYR A 210 -8.36 10.88 15.13
C TYR A 210 -6.86 11.19 15.29
N SER A 211 -6.12 11.19 14.19
CA SER A 211 -4.66 11.35 14.19
C SER A 211 -4.22 12.50 13.30
N ASP A 212 -3.72 13.57 13.92
CA ASP A 212 -3.46 14.84 13.25
C ASP A 212 -1.98 15.08 12.97
N GLU A 213 -1.69 15.86 11.94
CA GLU A 213 -0.33 16.25 11.54
C GLU A 213 0.55 15.01 11.28
N VAL A 214 0.08 14.14 10.37
CA VAL A 214 0.73 12.86 10.04
C VAL A 214 1.36 12.91 8.66
N THR A 215 2.62 12.49 8.57
CA THR A 215 3.33 12.30 7.29
C THR A 215 3.44 10.80 6.99
N ILE A 216 2.90 10.37 5.85
CA ILE A 216 2.96 9.00 5.34
C ILE A 216 3.72 9.04 4.02
N GLU A 217 4.98 8.58 4.02
CA GLU A 217 5.84 8.69 2.84
C GLU A 217 6.65 7.45 2.47
N ASP A 218 6.87 7.24 1.17
CA ASP A 218 7.77 6.19 0.68
C ASP A 218 7.41 4.77 1.15
N ASN A 219 6.14 4.50 1.48
CA ASN A 219 5.68 3.19 1.93
C ASN A 219 5.18 2.33 0.77
N VAL A 220 5.26 1.00 0.91
CA VAL A 220 4.75 0.01 -0.05
C VAL A 220 3.65 -0.81 0.61
N LEU A 221 2.40 -0.60 0.18
CA LEU A 221 1.22 -1.26 0.72
C LEU A 221 0.54 -2.08 -0.37
N THR A 222 0.79 -3.39 -0.32
CA THR A 222 0.44 -4.33 -1.39
C THR A 222 -0.48 -5.44 -0.92
N GLU A 223 -1.45 -5.83 -1.73
CA GLU A 223 -2.31 -7.01 -1.47
C GLU A 223 -3.06 -6.94 -0.13
N ASN A 224 -3.33 -5.73 0.37
CA ASN A 224 -4.17 -5.55 1.56
C ASN A 224 -5.65 -5.44 1.15
N SER A 225 -6.57 -5.58 2.11
CA SER A 225 -7.97 -5.23 1.83
C SER A 225 -8.14 -3.73 1.58
N VAL A 226 -7.36 -2.90 2.26
CA VAL A 226 -7.23 -1.46 2.04
C VAL A 226 -5.78 -1.07 2.26
N GLY A 227 -5.19 -0.29 1.36
CA GLY A 227 -3.83 0.22 1.51
C GLY A 227 -3.72 1.17 2.70
N ILE A 228 -4.26 2.38 2.56
CA ILE A 228 -4.32 3.39 3.62
C ILE A 228 -5.78 3.80 3.83
N TYR A 229 -6.23 3.90 5.09
CA TYR A 229 -7.49 4.55 5.42
C TYR A 229 -7.28 5.66 6.46
N LEU A 230 -7.63 6.88 6.09
CA LEU A 230 -7.63 8.08 6.93
C LEU A 230 -9.04 8.37 7.43
N MET A 231 -9.23 8.54 8.74
CA MET A 231 -10.54 8.82 9.33
C MET A 231 -10.44 9.92 10.38
N TYR A 232 -11.33 10.92 10.30
CA TYR A 232 -11.51 11.94 11.34
C TYR A 232 -10.20 12.65 11.73
N SER A 233 -9.37 12.97 10.74
CA SER A 233 -7.99 13.41 10.93
C SER A 233 -7.70 14.69 10.16
N ARG A 234 -6.69 15.43 10.57
CA ARG A 234 -6.38 16.75 10.01
C ARG A 234 -4.89 16.90 9.72
N GLY A 235 -4.52 17.53 8.61
CA GLY A 235 -3.10 17.83 8.32
C GLY A 235 -2.31 16.59 7.91
N VAL A 236 -2.85 15.79 7.00
CA VAL A 236 -2.21 14.53 6.58
C VAL A 236 -1.50 14.71 5.23
N MET A 237 -0.21 14.42 5.20
CA MET A 237 0.58 14.34 3.97
C MET A 237 0.76 12.88 3.56
N VAL A 238 0.25 12.50 2.39
CA VAL A 238 0.43 11.17 1.79
C VAL A 238 1.26 11.34 0.54
N ARG A 239 2.55 11.00 0.60
CA ARG A 239 3.45 11.24 -0.55
C ARG A 239 4.35 10.08 -0.94
N ARG A 240 4.59 9.90 -2.24
CA ARG A 240 5.55 8.91 -2.77
C ARG A 240 5.28 7.45 -2.34
N ASN A 241 4.04 7.12 -1.96
CA ASN A 241 3.66 5.76 -1.56
C ASN A 241 3.25 4.92 -2.78
N GLN A 242 3.40 3.59 -2.64
CA GLN A 242 2.92 2.60 -3.59
C GLN A 242 1.74 1.83 -2.99
N LEU A 243 0.53 2.05 -3.50
CA LEU A 243 -0.72 1.42 -3.06
C LEU A 243 -1.18 0.46 -4.18
N VAL A 244 -0.76 -0.80 -4.09
CA VAL A 244 -0.78 -1.71 -5.24
C VAL A 244 -1.61 -2.97 -4.96
N ARG A 245 -2.55 -3.27 -5.85
CA ARG A 245 -3.37 -4.50 -5.80
C ARG A 245 -4.07 -4.71 -4.45
N ASN A 246 -4.51 -3.64 -3.80
CA ASN A 246 -5.35 -3.74 -2.62
C ASN A 246 -6.78 -4.10 -3.07
N ARG A 247 -7.26 -5.25 -2.61
CA ARG A 247 -8.45 -5.94 -3.11
C ARG A 247 -9.20 -6.58 -1.94
N GLY A 248 -10.51 -6.74 -2.06
CA GLY A 248 -11.36 -7.29 -1.01
C GLY A 248 -12.70 -6.57 -0.95
N PRO A 249 -13.49 -6.77 0.13
CA PRO A 249 -14.78 -6.14 0.29
C PRO A 249 -14.74 -4.61 0.15
N SER A 250 -13.68 -3.96 0.64
CA SER A 250 -13.40 -2.52 0.40
C SER A 250 -12.43 -2.33 -0.77
N GLY A 251 -11.27 -2.98 -0.81
CA GLY A 251 -10.34 -2.94 -1.95
C GLY A 251 -9.86 -1.52 -2.32
N TYR A 252 -9.70 -0.64 -1.35
CA TYR A 252 -9.27 0.75 -1.57
C TYR A 252 -7.74 0.83 -1.60
N GLY A 253 -7.18 1.58 -2.54
CA GLY A 253 -5.78 2.01 -2.44
C GLY A 253 -5.62 2.99 -1.29
N LEU A 254 -6.34 4.12 -1.39
CA LEU A 254 -6.43 5.17 -0.38
C LEU A 254 -7.90 5.46 -0.07
N GLY A 255 -8.30 5.35 1.20
CA GLY A 255 -9.60 5.81 1.68
C GLY A 255 -9.44 7.06 2.54
N LEU A 256 -10.34 8.02 2.40
CA LEU A 256 -10.46 9.16 3.31
C LEU A 256 -11.91 9.30 3.77
N LYS A 257 -12.07 9.45 5.08
CA LYS A 257 -13.33 9.74 5.74
C LYS A 257 -13.18 10.95 6.64
N GLU A 258 -13.96 11.99 6.39
CA GLU A 258 -13.99 13.22 7.19
C GLU A 258 -12.58 13.71 7.56
N THR A 259 -11.71 13.81 6.54
CA THR A 259 -10.30 14.18 6.71
C THR A 259 -10.07 15.57 6.12
N ASP A 260 -9.46 16.47 6.89
CA ASP A 260 -9.25 17.88 6.51
C ASP A 260 -7.77 18.21 6.27
N ARG A 261 -7.50 19.22 5.42
CA ARG A 261 -6.14 19.66 5.06
C ARG A 261 -5.21 18.48 4.76
N PHE A 262 -5.61 17.67 3.79
CA PHE A 262 -4.76 16.60 3.30
C PHE A 262 -4.14 16.97 1.96
N THR A 263 -2.91 16.48 1.76
CA THR A 263 -2.22 16.52 0.47
C THR A 263 -1.83 15.11 0.10
N VAL A 264 -2.27 14.68 -1.08
CA VAL A 264 -1.95 13.39 -1.68
C VAL A 264 -1.10 13.69 -2.91
N GLU A 265 0.19 13.42 -2.84
CA GLU A 265 1.10 13.75 -3.92
C GLU A 265 2.08 12.64 -4.30
N HIS A 266 2.47 12.56 -5.57
CA HIS A 266 3.53 11.64 -5.97
C HIS A 266 3.27 10.14 -5.70
N ASN A 267 2.03 9.73 -5.46
CA ASN A 267 1.71 8.33 -5.15
C ASN A 267 1.45 7.51 -6.42
N LEU A 268 1.82 6.22 -6.37
CA LEU A 268 1.40 5.21 -7.33
C LEU A 268 0.22 4.43 -6.75
N ILE A 269 -0.97 4.60 -7.33
CA ILE A 269 -2.21 3.97 -6.91
C ILE A 269 -2.66 3.04 -8.04
N HIS A 270 -2.26 1.77 -7.95
CA HIS A 270 -2.28 0.85 -9.08
C HIS A 270 -3.06 -0.43 -8.79
N GLY A 271 -3.98 -0.81 -9.69
CA GLY A 271 -4.53 -2.17 -9.69
C GLY A 271 -5.44 -2.49 -8.51
N ASN A 272 -5.96 -1.49 -7.81
CA ASN A 272 -6.89 -1.65 -6.69
C ASN A 272 -8.33 -1.82 -7.21
N ARG A 273 -9.26 -2.25 -6.33
CA ARG A 273 -10.69 -2.23 -6.69
C ARG A 273 -11.18 -0.79 -6.85
N VAL A 274 -10.80 0.08 -5.91
CA VAL A 274 -10.97 1.53 -6.03
C VAL A 274 -9.62 2.15 -5.71
N GLY A 275 -9.10 3.03 -6.57
CA GLY A 275 -7.84 3.72 -6.35
C GLY A 275 -7.93 4.63 -5.13
N VAL A 276 -8.82 5.63 -5.19
CA VAL A 276 -9.12 6.54 -4.07
C VAL A 276 -10.61 6.52 -3.74
N TYR A 277 -10.96 6.39 -2.46
CA TYR A 277 -12.33 6.48 -1.96
C TYR A 277 -12.47 7.72 -1.07
N LEU A 278 -13.43 8.59 -1.38
CA LEU A 278 -13.69 9.84 -0.66
C LEU A 278 -15.09 9.83 -0.02
N ASP A 279 -15.10 9.96 1.30
CA ASP A 279 -16.30 10.10 2.15
C ASP A 279 -16.17 11.39 2.98
N GLY A 280 -16.96 12.41 2.64
CA GLY A 280 -16.97 13.71 3.32
C GLY A 280 -15.59 14.33 3.54
N SER A 281 -14.67 14.22 2.56
CA SER A 281 -13.28 14.70 2.68
C SER A 281 -12.94 15.67 1.54
N PRO A 282 -12.56 16.93 1.80
CA PRO A 282 -12.56 17.59 3.12
C PRO A 282 -13.90 17.56 3.83
N PHE A 283 -13.85 17.51 5.17
CA PHE A 283 -15.02 17.63 6.03
C PHE A 283 -15.46 19.08 6.16
N THR A 284 -14.50 19.99 6.22
CA THR A 284 -14.71 21.43 6.24
C THR A 284 -14.27 22.08 4.92
N ASP A 285 -14.97 23.13 4.49
CA ASP A 285 -14.61 23.90 3.29
C ASP A 285 -13.45 24.89 3.56
N ALA A 286 -12.74 24.75 4.68
CA ALA A 286 -11.76 25.74 5.13
C ALA A 286 -10.48 25.74 4.27
N GLN A 287 -10.04 24.57 3.83
CA GLN A 287 -8.90 24.40 2.93
C GLN A 287 -9.18 23.24 1.98
N PRO A 288 -8.81 23.36 0.70
CA PRO A 288 -9.07 22.29 -0.24
C PRO A 288 -8.23 21.06 0.09
N GLY A 289 -8.80 19.87 -0.16
CA GLY A 289 -8.05 18.64 -0.28
C GLY A 289 -7.28 18.64 -1.59
N VAL A 290 -5.98 18.33 -1.56
CA VAL A 290 -5.12 18.46 -2.74
C VAL A 290 -4.67 17.09 -3.23
N PHE A 291 -4.91 16.81 -4.51
CA PHE A 291 -4.32 15.67 -5.23
C PHE A 291 -3.45 16.20 -6.35
N THR A 292 -2.14 15.93 -6.31
CA THR A 292 -1.25 16.36 -7.39
C THR A 292 -0.13 15.38 -7.68
N ARG A 293 0.25 15.24 -8.96
CA ARG A 293 1.34 14.36 -9.39
C ARG A 293 1.18 12.90 -8.94
N ASN A 294 -0.05 12.41 -8.82
CA ASN A 294 -0.31 11.00 -8.57
C ASN A 294 -0.48 10.24 -9.89
N THR A 295 -0.09 8.97 -9.92
CA THR A 295 -0.48 8.04 -10.99
C THR A 295 -1.55 7.09 -10.44
N ILE A 296 -2.78 7.25 -10.94
CA ILE A 296 -3.95 6.43 -10.60
C ILE A 296 -4.26 5.57 -11.81
N ALA A 297 -3.82 4.32 -11.78
CA ALA A 297 -3.80 3.48 -12.97
C ALA A 297 -4.33 2.07 -12.76
N LEU A 298 -4.99 1.53 -13.80
CA LEU A 298 -5.41 0.12 -13.86
C LEU A 298 -6.29 -0.33 -12.68
N ASN A 299 -6.96 0.60 -12.00
CA ASN A 299 -7.94 0.29 -10.96
C ASN A 299 -9.30 -0.03 -11.61
N ASP A 300 -10.16 -0.78 -10.91
CA ASP A 300 -11.53 -0.96 -11.43
C ASP A 300 -12.28 0.39 -11.42
N VAL A 301 -12.01 1.23 -10.42
CA VAL A 301 -12.38 2.65 -10.43
C VAL A 301 -11.18 3.48 -9.99
N GLY A 302 -10.84 4.54 -10.71
CA GLY A 302 -9.77 5.46 -10.34
C GLY A 302 -10.06 6.17 -9.03
N ILE A 303 -11.13 6.98 -8.99
CA ILE A 303 -11.63 7.64 -7.78
C ILE A 303 -13.13 7.43 -7.62
N THR A 304 -13.57 7.03 -6.43
CA THR A 304 -14.99 7.00 -6.05
C THR A 304 -15.27 8.12 -5.05
N PHE A 305 -16.25 8.97 -5.37
CA PHE A 305 -16.76 10.00 -4.48
C PHE A 305 -18.13 9.60 -3.91
N LEU A 306 -18.39 9.92 -2.64
CA LEU A 306 -19.77 10.08 -2.19
C LEU A 306 -20.34 11.41 -2.70
N PRO A 307 -21.66 11.50 -3.00
CA PRO A 307 -22.25 12.66 -3.69
C PRO A 307 -22.05 14.02 -3.00
N ALA A 308 -21.93 14.04 -1.67
CA ALA A 308 -21.78 15.28 -0.89
C ALA A 308 -20.33 15.79 -0.81
N VAL A 309 -19.36 15.03 -1.34
CA VAL A 309 -17.94 15.43 -1.30
C VAL A 309 -17.71 16.63 -2.20
N ARG A 310 -17.06 17.66 -1.65
CA ARG A 310 -16.73 18.93 -2.30
C ARG A 310 -15.44 19.49 -1.70
N GLY A 311 -14.88 20.54 -2.29
CA GLY A 311 -13.67 21.19 -1.80
C GLY A 311 -12.36 20.48 -2.17
N ASN A 312 -12.37 19.55 -3.14
CA ASN A 312 -11.12 18.94 -3.63
C ASN A 312 -10.58 19.68 -4.85
N ARG A 313 -9.26 19.71 -4.97
CA ARG A 313 -8.53 20.19 -6.14
C ARG A 313 -7.59 19.09 -6.64
N LEU A 314 -7.80 18.65 -7.88
CA LEU A 314 -7.04 17.59 -8.53
C LEU A 314 -6.34 18.16 -9.76
N SER A 315 -5.02 18.26 -9.75
CA SER A 315 -4.24 18.80 -10.88
C SER A 315 -2.92 18.07 -11.06
N ALA A 316 -2.43 18.01 -12.30
CA ALA A 316 -1.24 17.28 -12.68
C ALA A 316 -1.25 15.81 -12.22
N ASN A 317 -2.39 15.12 -12.28
CA ASN A 317 -2.44 13.66 -12.02
C ASN A 317 -2.52 12.89 -13.34
N ASN A 318 -2.09 11.63 -13.30
CA ASN A 318 -2.20 10.69 -14.41
C ASN A 318 -3.32 9.68 -14.13
N PHE A 319 -4.43 9.76 -14.87
CA PHE A 319 -5.54 8.82 -14.85
C PHE A 319 -5.40 7.86 -16.04
N ILE A 320 -4.88 6.66 -15.77
CA ILE A 320 -4.43 5.72 -16.82
C ILE A 320 -5.18 4.40 -16.78
N ASP A 321 -5.96 4.11 -17.82
CA ASP A 321 -6.58 2.80 -18.04
C ASP A 321 -7.32 2.24 -16.81
N ASN A 322 -7.94 3.11 -15.99
CA ASN A 322 -8.93 2.64 -15.02
C ASN A 322 -10.18 2.22 -15.80
N ILE A 323 -10.91 1.19 -15.34
CA ILE A 323 -12.15 0.76 -16.03
C ILE A 323 -13.16 1.91 -16.04
N GLU A 324 -13.25 2.63 -14.92
CA GLU A 324 -13.95 3.91 -14.80
C GLU A 324 -13.00 4.91 -14.14
N GLN A 325 -12.80 6.09 -14.73
CA GLN A 325 -11.85 7.08 -14.18
C GLN A 325 -12.36 7.67 -12.85
N VAL A 326 -13.62 8.10 -12.81
CA VAL A 326 -14.28 8.67 -11.63
C VAL A 326 -15.72 8.19 -11.54
N SER A 327 -16.10 7.65 -10.38
CA SER A 327 -17.45 7.18 -10.09
C SER A 327 -18.10 7.97 -8.95
N ILE A 328 -19.43 8.00 -8.91
CA ILE A 328 -20.21 8.58 -7.81
C ILE A 328 -20.97 7.45 -7.11
N ALA A 329 -20.63 7.16 -5.85
CA ALA A 329 -21.26 6.12 -5.07
C ALA A 329 -22.54 6.65 -4.39
N GLY A 330 -23.66 6.56 -5.08
CA GLY A 330 -24.98 6.91 -4.57
C GLY A 330 -25.80 7.76 -5.55
N ARG A 331 -26.93 8.29 -5.08
CA ARG A 331 -27.74 9.21 -5.88
C ARG A 331 -27.28 10.65 -5.64
N GLY A 332 -26.96 11.37 -6.71
CA GLY A 332 -26.59 12.78 -6.66
C GLY A 332 -25.58 13.15 -7.74
N GLU A 333 -25.15 14.41 -7.71
CA GLU A 333 -24.17 14.99 -8.64
C GLU A 333 -22.92 15.40 -7.87
N LEU A 334 -21.75 15.24 -8.49
CA LEU A 334 -20.49 15.65 -7.90
C LEU A 334 -20.27 17.15 -8.15
N LYS A 335 -20.58 17.98 -7.16
CA LYS A 335 -20.44 19.45 -7.24
C LYS A 335 -19.35 19.97 -6.32
N GLY A 336 -18.70 21.07 -6.73
CA GLY A 336 -17.74 21.78 -5.90
C GLY A 336 -16.38 21.11 -5.75
N ASN A 337 -16.02 20.20 -6.66
CA ASN A 337 -14.63 19.72 -6.80
C ASN A 337 -14.05 20.25 -8.11
N GLN A 338 -12.77 20.63 -8.08
CA GLN A 338 -12.05 21.18 -9.21
C GLN A 338 -11.05 20.15 -9.73
N PHE A 339 -11.15 19.79 -11.01
CA PHE A 339 -10.22 18.85 -11.67
C PHE A 339 -9.10 19.58 -12.42
N TRP A 340 -8.72 20.77 -11.95
CA TRP A 340 -7.59 21.54 -12.43
C TRP A 340 -7.15 22.57 -11.38
N ASP A 341 -5.98 23.19 -11.58
CA ASP A 341 -5.51 24.34 -10.82
C ASP A 341 -4.84 25.35 -11.75
N GLY A 342 -5.41 26.54 -11.88
CA GLY A 342 -4.96 27.54 -12.85
C GLY A 342 -5.00 26.98 -14.27
N ASP A 343 -3.85 26.93 -14.92
CA ASP A 343 -3.69 26.44 -16.29
C ASP A 343 -3.25 24.97 -16.36
N VAL A 344 -3.35 24.23 -15.24
CA VAL A 344 -2.88 22.84 -15.14
C VAL A 344 -4.01 21.90 -14.74
N GLY A 345 -4.47 21.09 -15.68
CA GLY A 345 -5.43 20.00 -15.44
C GLY A 345 -4.74 18.66 -15.21
N ASN A 346 -5.40 17.57 -15.57
CA ASN A 346 -4.90 16.21 -15.42
C ASN A 346 -4.72 15.53 -16.78
N PHE A 347 -3.89 14.49 -16.81
CA PHE A 347 -3.80 13.59 -17.95
C PHE A 347 -4.85 12.48 -17.83
N TRP A 348 -5.63 12.28 -18.89
CA TRP A 348 -6.67 11.27 -18.99
C TRP A 348 -6.42 10.39 -20.21
N THR A 349 -6.32 9.08 -20.05
CA THR A 349 -6.06 8.18 -21.19
C THR A 349 -7.20 8.12 -22.20
N ASP A 350 -8.41 8.45 -21.75
CA ASP A 350 -9.64 8.52 -22.53
C ASP A 350 -9.97 9.94 -23.06
N TYR A 351 -9.07 10.91 -22.91
CA TYR A 351 -9.22 12.22 -23.55
C TYR A 351 -9.04 12.11 -25.08
N VAL A 352 -10.03 12.62 -25.84
CA VAL A 352 -10.10 12.52 -27.32
C VAL A 352 -9.96 13.89 -28.00
N GLY A 353 -9.30 14.86 -27.35
CA GLY A 353 -9.05 16.19 -27.92
C GLY A 353 -7.75 16.29 -28.73
N TYR A 354 -7.46 17.52 -29.16
CA TYR A 354 -6.22 17.88 -29.82
C TYR A 354 -5.64 19.15 -29.19
N ASP A 355 -4.38 19.43 -29.48
CA ASP A 355 -3.62 20.59 -29.01
C ASP A 355 -3.04 21.28 -30.25
N LYS A 356 -3.69 22.36 -30.69
CA LYS A 356 -3.40 23.07 -31.94
C LYS A 356 -2.23 24.03 -31.79
N ASP A 357 -2.12 24.74 -30.67
CA ASP A 357 -1.08 25.72 -30.40
C ASP A 357 0.19 25.13 -29.77
N ARG A 358 0.13 23.84 -29.38
CA ARG A 358 1.24 23.01 -28.91
C ARG A 358 1.77 23.42 -27.54
N ASP A 359 0.89 23.92 -26.67
CA ASP A 359 1.24 24.28 -25.31
C ASP A 359 1.24 23.07 -24.34
N GLY A 360 0.75 21.91 -24.79
CA GLY A 360 0.66 20.67 -24.01
C GLY A 360 -0.67 20.50 -23.25
N VAL A 361 -1.60 21.45 -23.41
CA VAL A 361 -2.97 21.43 -22.90
C VAL A 361 -3.93 21.17 -24.08
N GLY A 362 -5.00 20.45 -23.83
CA GLY A 362 -6.01 20.18 -24.84
C GLY A 362 -6.92 21.38 -25.10
N ASP A 363 -7.18 21.69 -26.37
CA ASP A 363 -8.07 22.80 -26.80
C ASP A 363 -9.55 22.58 -26.43
N PHE A 364 -9.91 21.36 -26.04
CA PHE A 364 -11.25 21.00 -25.56
C PHE A 364 -11.20 20.55 -24.10
N VAL A 365 -12.25 20.89 -23.36
CA VAL A 365 -12.46 20.36 -22.01
C VAL A 365 -12.58 18.83 -22.04
N HIS A 366 -12.10 18.17 -21.00
CA HIS A 366 -12.38 16.75 -20.75
C HIS A 366 -13.63 16.62 -19.89
N GLU A 367 -14.57 15.78 -20.29
CA GLU A 367 -15.86 15.60 -19.63
C GLU A 367 -16.17 14.12 -19.49
N SER A 368 -16.39 13.64 -18.26
CA SER A 368 -16.88 12.28 -18.03
C SER A 368 -18.40 12.23 -18.19
N ARG A 369 -18.85 11.76 -19.36
CA ARG A 369 -20.27 11.74 -19.77
C ARG A 369 -20.67 10.48 -20.55
N THR A 370 -20.01 9.36 -20.29
CA THR A 370 -20.34 8.11 -20.99
C THR A 370 -21.70 7.57 -20.53
N LEU A 371 -22.49 7.06 -21.47
CA LEU A 371 -23.86 6.62 -21.18
C LEU A 371 -23.83 5.32 -20.37
N PHE A 372 -22.92 4.40 -20.70
CA PHE A 372 -22.82 3.12 -20.04
C PHE A 372 -22.32 3.25 -18.60
N GLU A 373 -21.34 4.13 -18.31
CA GLU A 373 -20.93 4.36 -16.93
C GLU A 373 -22.07 4.95 -16.10
N ASN A 374 -22.85 5.88 -16.66
CA ASN A 374 -24.01 6.44 -15.94
C ASN A 374 -25.07 5.38 -15.62
N LEU A 375 -25.29 4.43 -16.54
CA LEU A 375 -26.16 3.27 -16.27
C LEU A 375 -25.55 2.35 -15.22
N MET A 376 -24.24 2.11 -15.26
CA MET A 376 -23.50 1.27 -14.33
C MET A 376 -23.51 1.82 -12.89
N ASP A 377 -23.49 3.14 -12.72
CA ASP A 377 -23.64 3.79 -11.41
C ASP A 377 -24.99 3.47 -10.76
N ARG A 378 -26.06 3.44 -11.57
CA ARG A 378 -27.42 3.15 -11.11
C ARG A 378 -27.67 1.66 -10.93
N GLU A 379 -27.12 0.84 -11.83
CA GLU A 379 -27.25 -0.61 -11.86
C GLU A 379 -25.88 -1.30 -11.91
N PRO A 380 -25.25 -1.50 -10.75
CA PRO A 380 -23.92 -2.14 -10.62
C PRO A 380 -23.75 -3.49 -11.34
N LYS A 381 -24.86 -4.21 -11.57
CA LYS A 381 -24.88 -5.51 -12.28
C LYS A 381 -24.48 -5.39 -13.75
N LEU A 382 -24.60 -4.21 -14.35
CA LEU A 382 -24.19 -3.97 -15.73
C LEU A 382 -22.69 -4.12 -15.95
N ARG A 383 -21.88 -4.18 -14.88
CA ARG A 383 -20.45 -4.54 -14.95
C ARG A 383 -20.18 -5.84 -15.69
N LEU A 384 -21.12 -6.78 -15.73
CA LEU A 384 -20.99 -8.01 -16.52
C LEU A 384 -20.82 -7.76 -18.02
N LEU A 385 -21.28 -6.60 -18.52
CA LEU A 385 -21.22 -6.22 -19.92
C LEU A 385 -19.99 -5.36 -20.25
N LEU A 386 -19.07 -5.15 -19.31
CA LEU A 386 -17.82 -4.45 -19.57
C LEU A 386 -17.03 -5.17 -20.66
N PHE A 387 -16.47 -4.39 -21.58
CA PHE A 387 -15.74 -4.84 -22.77
C PHE A 387 -16.56 -5.70 -23.76
N SER A 388 -17.89 -5.70 -23.62
CA SER A 388 -18.79 -6.44 -24.53
C SER A 388 -19.23 -5.59 -25.74
N PRO A 389 -19.71 -6.22 -26.83
CA PRO A 389 -20.38 -5.50 -27.92
C PRO A 389 -21.59 -4.67 -27.45
N THR A 390 -22.26 -5.10 -26.38
CA THR A 390 -23.40 -4.37 -25.80
C THR A 390 -22.98 -3.02 -25.23
N GLN A 391 -21.85 -2.95 -24.51
CA GLN A 391 -21.29 -1.67 -24.04
C GLN A 391 -21.01 -0.75 -25.24
N GLN A 392 -20.34 -1.26 -26.27
CA GLN A 392 -20.01 -0.46 -27.46
C GLN A 392 -21.26 0.08 -28.17
N ALA A 393 -22.33 -0.71 -28.27
CA ALA A 393 -23.59 -0.29 -28.84
C ALA A 393 -24.27 0.83 -28.02
N ILE A 394 -24.28 0.70 -26.69
CA ILE A 394 -24.82 1.72 -25.78
C ILE A 394 -24.02 3.02 -25.91
N GLU A 395 -22.69 2.94 -25.94
CA GLU A 395 -21.81 4.11 -26.12
C GLU A 395 -22.02 4.77 -27.48
N PHE A 396 -22.18 3.99 -28.55
CA PHE A 396 -22.48 4.52 -29.88
C PHE A 396 -23.80 5.29 -29.88
N VAL A 397 -24.85 4.74 -29.25
CA VAL A 397 -26.16 5.38 -29.14
C VAL A 397 -26.07 6.70 -28.36
N GLY A 398 -25.35 6.70 -27.23
CA GLY A 398 -25.07 7.93 -26.47
C GLY A 398 -24.33 8.99 -27.32
N ARG A 399 -23.39 8.58 -28.18
CA ARG A 399 -22.69 9.50 -29.10
C ARG A 399 -23.60 9.99 -30.23
N ALA A 400 -24.44 9.14 -30.80
CA ALA A 400 -25.28 9.49 -31.94
C ALA A 400 -26.50 10.36 -31.56
N MET A 401 -27.00 10.26 -30.32
CA MET A 401 -28.21 10.93 -29.87
C MET A 401 -27.93 11.84 -28.66
N PRO A 402 -27.63 13.14 -28.87
CA PRO A 402 -27.34 14.07 -27.77
C PRO A 402 -28.45 14.16 -26.70
N ALA A 403 -29.72 13.97 -27.09
CA ALA A 403 -30.87 14.08 -26.19
C ALA A 403 -30.92 13.05 -25.05
N ILE A 404 -30.17 11.95 -25.15
CA ILE A 404 -30.08 10.90 -24.12
C ILE A 404 -28.73 10.87 -23.41
N ARG A 405 -27.83 11.81 -23.74
CA ARG A 405 -26.53 11.90 -23.05
C ARG A 405 -26.74 12.36 -21.61
N PRO A 406 -26.09 11.71 -20.63
CA PRO A 406 -26.13 12.18 -19.27
C PRO A 406 -25.39 13.51 -19.14
N GLU A 407 -25.74 14.27 -18.10
CA GLU A 407 -24.92 15.40 -17.66
C GLU A 407 -23.53 14.90 -17.24
N PRO A 408 -22.47 15.68 -17.47
CA PRO A 408 -21.12 15.30 -17.06
C PRO A 408 -21.03 15.11 -15.54
N LYS A 409 -20.36 14.04 -15.10
CA LYS A 409 -20.04 13.82 -13.68
C LYS A 409 -19.06 14.89 -13.19
N PHE A 410 -18.10 15.24 -14.03
CA PHE A 410 -17.10 16.27 -13.79
C PHE A 410 -16.57 16.81 -15.12
N VAL A 411 -15.85 17.93 -15.03
CA VAL A 411 -15.16 18.58 -16.14
C VAL A 411 -13.74 18.90 -15.69
N ASP A 412 -12.76 18.68 -16.57
CA ASP A 412 -11.42 19.24 -16.48
C ASP A 412 -11.26 20.23 -17.65
N GLU A 413 -11.08 21.51 -17.33
CA GLU A 413 -11.07 22.60 -18.31
C GLU A 413 -9.77 22.69 -19.10
N VAL A 414 -8.67 22.14 -18.55
CA VAL A 414 -7.32 22.28 -19.09
C VAL A 414 -6.60 20.91 -19.08
N PRO A 415 -7.18 19.89 -19.76
CA PRO A 415 -6.65 18.53 -19.71
C PRO A 415 -5.27 18.47 -20.36
N LEU A 416 -4.36 17.69 -19.77
CA LEU A 416 -2.99 17.55 -20.25
C LEU A 416 -2.91 16.55 -21.39
N MET A 417 -2.13 16.88 -22.42
CA MET A 417 -1.91 16.02 -23.59
C MET A 417 -0.93 14.86 -23.33
N ARG A 418 -0.16 14.94 -22.25
CA ARG A 418 0.86 13.94 -21.88
C ARG A 418 0.84 13.69 -20.37
N PRO A 419 1.18 12.47 -19.93
CA PRO A 419 1.34 12.20 -18.52
C PRO A 419 2.45 13.07 -17.91
N VAL A 420 2.27 13.44 -16.65
CA VAL A 420 3.28 14.13 -15.87
C VAL A 420 4.25 13.15 -15.22
N ALA A 421 5.48 13.60 -14.97
CA ALA A 421 6.46 12.83 -14.22
C ALA A 421 6.04 12.70 -12.74
N VAL A 422 6.17 11.49 -12.20
CA VAL A 422 5.85 11.16 -10.81
C VAL A 422 7.06 10.52 -10.14
N GLU A 423 7.56 11.15 -9.09
CA GLU A 423 8.58 10.59 -8.20
C GLU A 423 7.98 9.55 -7.24
N VAL A 424 8.01 8.28 -7.61
CA VAL A 424 7.57 7.20 -6.70
C VAL A 424 8.73 6.79 -5.80
N GLY A 425 8.50 6.67 -4.49
CA GLY A 425 9.51 6.23 -3.53
C GLY A 425 9.98 4.82 -3.87
N ALA A 426 11.30 4.62 -3.94
CA ALA A 426 11.90 3.28 -4.03
C ALA A 426 11.63 2.58 -2.70
N GLY A 427 10.59 1.73 -2.65
CA GLY A 427 10.33 0.90 -1.49
C GLY A 427 11.62 0.24 -1.02
N GLY A 428 11.97 0.42 0.26
CA GLY A 428 13.30 0.10 0.78
C GLY A 428 13.81 -1.26 0.29
N ALA A 429 14.83 -1.25 -0.57
CA ALA A 429 15.50 -2.46 -0.99
C ALA A 429 16.27 -3.05 0.20
N PRO A 430 16.24 -4.37 0.45
CA PRO A 430 17.22 -5.00 1.32
C PRO A 430 18.62 -4.87 0.70
N SER A 431 19.64 -4.87 1.55
CA SER A 431 21.05 -4.67 1.20
C SER A 431 21.54 -5.57 0.07
N ALA A 432 22.42 -5.01 -0.76
CA ALA A 432 22.83 -5.44 -2.09
C ALA A 432 23.69 -6.72 -2.18
N VAL A 433 23.38 -7.78 -1.42
CA VAL A 433 24.18 -9.03 -1.42
C VAL A 433 23.62 -10.12 -2.36
N GLY A 434 22.41 -9.97 -2.92
CA GLY A 434 21.75 -11.06 -3.68
C GLY A 434 21.67 -10.93 -5.20
N LEU A 435 21.93 -9.76 -5.80
CA LEU A 435 21.53 -9.48 -7.19
C LEU A 435 22.48 -10.02 -8.29
N GLY A 436 23.65 -10.56 -7.93
CA GLY A 436 24.61 -11.08 -8.90
C GLY A 436 24.21 -12.41 -9.56
N ALA A 437 23.31 -13.18 -8.96
CA ALA A 437 23.00 -14.54 -9.42
C ALA A 437 21.77 -14.64 -10.35
N ALA A 438 20.85 -13.68 -10.30
CA ALA A 438 19.60 -13.74 -11.07
C ALA A 438 19.74 -13.24 -12.53
N SER A 439 20.70 -12.36 -12.80
CA SER A 439 20.93 -11.77 -14.12
C SER A 439 21.59 -12.72 -15.13
N ALA A 440 22.25 -13.79 -14.67
CA ALA A 440 22.84 -14.79 -15.56
C ALA A 440 21.82 -15.81 -16.12
N GLY A 441 20.73 -16.09 -15.39
CA GLY A 441 19.73 -17.09 -15.79
C GLY A 441 18.82 -16.64 -16.93
N ILE A 442 18.50 -15.34 -17.01
CA ILE A 442 17.56 -14.80 -18.01
C ILE A 442 18.23 -14.66 -19.39
N LEU A 443 19.54 -14.40 -19.43
CA LEU A 443 20.31 -14.37 -20.69
C LEU A 443 20.45 -15.77 -21.32
N GLY A 444 20.49 -16.84 -20.52
CA GLY A 444 20.60 -18.21 -21.03
C GLY A 444 19.33 -18.72 -21.73
N VAL A 445 18.15 -18.35 -21.25
CA VAL A 445 16.86 -18.79 -21.84
C VAL A 445 16.55 -18.05 -23.14
N GLY A 446 16.93 -16.77 -23.25
CA GLY A 446 16.76 -15.99 -24.49
C GLY A 446 17.57 -16.53 -25.67
N VAL A 447 18.79 -17.03 -25.43
CA VAL A 447 19.65 -17.60 -26.48
C VAL A 447 19.14 -18.98 -26.94
N PHE A 448 18.51 -19.75 -26.06
CA PHE A 448 17.97 -21.08 -26.42
C PHE A 448 16.69 -21.01 -27.26
N VAL A 449 15.82 -20.02 -27.02
CA VAL A 449 14.58 -19.86 -27.81
C VAL A 449 14.87 -19.36 -29.23
N LEU A 450 15.90 -18.52 -29.40
CA LEU A 450 16.32 -18.02 -30.72
C LEU A 450 16.99 -19.08 -31.61
N SER A 451 17.72 -20.04 -31.03
CA SER A 451 18.39 -21.11 -31.80
C SER A 451 17.43 -22.20 -32.28
N VAL A 452 16.39 -22.52 -31.51
CA VAL A 452 15.37 -23.51 -31.91
C VAL A 452 14.45 -22.95 -32.99
N GLY A 453 14.15 -21.64 -32.94
CA GLY A 453 13.31 -20.95 -33.94
C GLY A 453 13.92 -20.83 -35.34
N LEU A 454 15.25 -20.67 -35.43
CA LEU A 454 15.95 -20.61 -36.73
C LEU A 454 16.07 -21.99 -37.39
N SER A 455 16.24 -23.04 -36.58
CA SER A 455 16.42 -24.42 -37.04
C SER A 455 15.13 -24.99 -37.66
N GLY A 456 13.97 -24.65 -37.10
CA GLY A 456 12.66 -25.13 -37.61
C GLY A 456 12.24 -24.53 -38.95
N ARG A 457 12.68 -23.32 -39.28
CA ARG A 457 12.34 -22.65 -40.56
C ARG A 457 13.17 -23.13 -41.74
N LEU A 458 14.39 -23.62 -41.50
CA LEU A 458 15.24 -24.21 -42.55
C LEU A 458 14.77 -25.63 -42.96
N ALA A 459 14.13 -26.39 -42.07
CA ALA A 459 13.62 -27.72 -42.37
C ALA A 459 12.31 -27.73 -43.19
N ALA A 460 11.50 -26.68 -43.10
CA ALA A 460 10.21 -26.59 -43.80
C ALA A 460 10.33 -26.14 -45.28
N GLY A 461 11.47 -25.55 -45.68
CA GLY A 461 11.71 -25.06 -47.06
C GLY A 461 12.15 -26.13 -48.06
N LEU A 462 12.46 -27.36 -47.63
CA LEU A 462 13.09 -28.39 -48.47
C LEU A 462 12.20 -29.58 -48.84
N ARG A 463 10.89 -29.58 -48.51
CA ARG A 463 9.97 -30.71 -48.79
C ARG A 463 8.93 -30.48 -49.90
N GLY A 464 9.16 -29.52 -50.80
CA GLY A 464 8.26 -29.24 -51.92
C GLY A 464 8.90 -29.46 -53.29
N LYS A 465 9.17 -30.71 -53.70
CA LYS A 465 9.26 -31.17 -55.12
C LYS A 465 9.72 -32.63 -55.21
N SER A 466 8.77 -33.53 -55.47
CA SER A 466 8.87 -34.83 -56.19
C SER A 466 7.70 -35.70 -55.74
N GLY A 467 6.90 -36.38 -56.57
CA GLY A 467 6.82 -36.49 -58.01
C GLY A 467 5.41 -37.01 -58.34
N ARG A 468 4.91 -36.65 -59.53
CA ARG A 468 3.68 -37.22 -60.11
C ARG A 468 4.05 -37.84 -61.45
N GLY A 469 3.89 -39.16 -61.52
CA GLY A 469 3.94 -40.01 -62.71
C GLY A 469 3.81 -41.44 -62.20
N GLY A 470 2.88 -42.30 -62.60
CA GLY A 470 1.91 -42.25 -63.69
C GLY A 470 1.83 -43.66 -64.26
N GLY A 471 0.61 -44.23 -64.33
CA GLY A 471 0.25 -45.23 -65.33
C GLY A 471 0.49 -46.71 -65.02
N ALA A 472 -0.61 -47.45 -65.19
CA ALA A 472 -0.77 -48.89 -65.48
C ALA A 472 -0.40 -49.90 -64.38
#